data_AF-A0AA37TTD6-F1
#
_entry.id   AF-A0AA37TTD6-F1
#
_cell.length_a   1.000
_cell.length_b   1.000
_cell.length_c   1.000
_cell.angle_alpha   90.00
_cell.angle_beta   90.00
_cell.angle_gamma   90.00
#
_symmetry.space_group_name_H-M   'P 1'
#
loop_
_entity.id
_entity.type
_entity.pdbx_description
1 polymer ?
#
loop_
_entity_poly.entity_id
_entity_poly.type
_entity_poly.pdbx_seq_one_letter_code
_entity_poly.pdbx_strand_id
1 'polypeptide(L)'
;MIGFFIAGPTDDGDAVTGHYYETASPDPSRPQVWIYSAALSYSPGETLVLHAMSNAPTAALTIARDGATPQIVLQTEIATHFAATPFDASEHGCNWPEALRLTIPDDWHSGVYTVTVTVPGHASQGMFVIKALRQKAKILMLLATGTWCAYNDWGGSNHYQGLTGPAQGDFAPIVSTQRPWANGFVAWPADAPRIPHASPLLTKPRYPHMDYARARGVSKKYASSGWAAFERPFALWCESQNIVLDYTTQHDLHRDPAALNGYDRVLIVGHDEYWTWAMRDHLEAWLDQGGKLARFAGNFFWQTRLSDDLTEQTCYKTTAETADPLGATNRLTSYWDHPAINRPATATMGLTGSAGVYAGWSRCAAHGAGGFAIYRPEHWALNGSGLGYGDVLGAAAKIFAYEVDGIDYIMQHGLPFAAENTGLQGELTIVGLSPATTLSHSTGPHDRDKFIGAGDAEDLAHRLYGGVTPETIARASRGNGCMAEYRRGRGAVFNAASCEWVAGLIARERAVEQVTRNILLGGWA
;
A
#
# COMPACT_ATOMS: atom_id res chain seq x y z
N MET A 1 1.24 14.78 23.49
CA MET A 1 1.25 13.52 22.71
C MET A 1 0.82 12.38 23.61
N ILE A 2 0.19 11.35 23.05
CA ILE A 2 -0.44 10.25 23.78
C ILE A 2 0.44 9.00 23.65
N GLY A 3 0.62 8.26 24.73
CA GLY A 3 1.35 6.99 24.71
C GLY A 3 2.82 7.18 24.34
N PHE A 4 3.29 6.42 23.35
CA PHE A 4 4.68 6.36 22.90
C PHE A 4 4.97 7.25 21.69
N PHE A 5 4.04 8.13 21.32
CA PHE A 5 4.27 9.14 20.30
C PHE A 5 5.06 10.31 20.85
N ILE A 6 6.12 10.68 20.15
CA ILE A 6 6.97 11.84 20.45
C ILE A 6 7.08 12.78 19.25
N ALA A 7 7.47 14.02 19.53
CA ALA A 7 7.61 15.08 18.55
C ALA A 7 9.00 14.95 17.94
N GLY A 8 9.05 14.94 16.61
CA GLY A 8 10.30 15.05 15.89
C GLY A 8 10.83 16.49 15.90
N PRO A 9 12.07 16.70 15.41
CA PRO A 9 12.69 18.02 15.32
C PRO A 9 11.88 19.03 14.50
N THR A 10 11.08 18.55 13.55
CA THR A 10 10.23 19.37 12.67
C THR A 10 8.73 19.30 13.03
N ASP A 11 8.38 18.88 14.25
CA ASP A 11 6.98 18.96 14.72
C ASP A 11 6.54 20.40 14.96
N ASP A 12 5.58 20.89 14.18
CA ASP A 12 5.00 22.22 14.31
C ASP A 12 3.66 22.22 15.10
N GLY A 13 3.23 21.05 15.59
CA GLY A 13 1.96 20.90 16.28
C GLY A 13 0.79 20.52 15.37
N ASP A 14 0.95 20.62 14.05
CA ASP A 14 -0.09 20.32 13.06
C ASP A 14 -0.19 18.80 12.81
N ALA A 15 -1.40 18.31 12.55
CA ALA A 15 -1.64 16.90 12.30
C ALA A 15 -1.10 16.42 10.94
N VAL A 16 -1.04 17.33 9.98
CA VAL A 16 -0.66 17.10 8.59
C VAL A 16 0.83 17.37 8.41
N THR A 17 1.28 18.59 8.72
CA THR A 17 2.65 19.04 8.43
C THR A 17 3.66 18.63 9.50
N GLY A 18 3.27 18.57 10.78
CA GLY A 18 4.18 18.23 11.87
C GLY A 18 4.70 16.80 11.82
N HIS A 19 6.00 16.60 12.09
CA HIS A 19 6.60 15.29 12.21
C HIS A 19 6.50 14.75 13.63
N TYR A 20 5.71 13.70 13.84
CA TYR A 20 5.58 12.99 15.11
C TYR A 20 5.50 11.49 14.82
N TYR A 21 6.01 10.67 15.73
CA TYR A 21 6.19 9.25 15.48
C TYR A 21 6.18 8.44 16.76
N GLU A 22 5.89 7.14 16.61
CA GLU A 22 5.94 6.16 17.68
C GLU A 22 7.35 5.60 17.83
N THR A 23 7.81 5.45 19.07
CA THR A 23 9.09 4.79 19.37
C THR A 23 9.14 4.24 20.79
N ALA A 24 10.05 3.31 21.05
CA ALA A 24 10.33 2.86 22.39
C ALA A 24 10.92 3.98 23.26
N SER A 25 10.56 4.00 24.54
CA SER A 25 11.08 4.98 25.49
C SER A 25 12.49 4.59 25.94
N PRO A 26 13.45 5.54 26.00
CA PRO A 26 14.80 5.26 26.51
C PRO A 26 14.84 5.07 28.04
N ASP A 27 13.76 5.43 28.75
CA ASP A 27 13.63 5.21 30.20
C ASP A 27 13.33 3.73 30.50
N PRO A 28 14.27 2.99 31.15
CA PRO A 28 14.10 1.58 31.47
C PRO A 28 13.09 1.33 32.60
N SER A 29 12.63 2.37 33.29
CA SER A 29 11.61 2.24 34.34
C SER A 29 10.18 2.35 33.80
N ARG A 30 10.01 2.93 32.60
CA ARG A 30 8.69 3.13 31.99
C ARG A 30 8.10 1.79 31.53
N PRO A 31 6.87 1.43 31.96
CA PRO A 31 6.16 0.26 31.45
C PRO A 31 6.01 0.25 29.94
N GLN A 32 6.67 -0.70 29.26
CA GLN A 32 6.68 -0.83 27.81
C GLN A 32 7.11 -2.24 27.38
N VAL A 33 6.62 -2.66 26.23
CA VAL A 33 7.00 -3.90 25.55
C VAL A 33 6.81 -3.70 24.06
N TRP A 34 7.75 -4.18 23.26
CA TRP A 34 7.72 -4.06 21.81
C TRP A 34 8.18 -5.35 21.16
N ILE A 35 7.69 -5.61 19.94
CA ILE A 35 7.98 -6.84 19.22
C ILE A 35 8.10 -6.58 17.71
N TYR A 36 8.97 -7.32 17.04
CA TYR A 36 8.95 -7.50 15.60
C TYR A 36 9.42 -8.90 15.21
N SER A 37 9.09 -9.30 13.98
CA SER A 37 9.48 -10.59 13.39
C SER A 37 10.76 -10.42 12.60
N ALA A 38 11.68 -11.39 12.66
CA ALA A 38 12.95 -11.34 11.92
C ALA A 38 12.76 -11.38 10.39
N ALA A 39 11.67 -11.98 9.92
CA ALA A 39 11.25 -11.96 8.53
C ALA A 39 9.76 -11.68 8.40
N LEU A 40 9.34 -11.20 7.24
CA LEU A 40 7.93 -10.86 6.95
C LEU A 40 7.08 -12.10 6.66
N SER A 41 7.69 -13.18 6.19
CA SER A 41 6.99 -14.40 5.84
C SER A 41 7.82 -15.65 6.11
N TYR A 42 7.11 -16.75 6.31
CA TYR A 42 7.68 -18.06 6.59
C TYR A 42 6.87 -19.16 5.91
N SER A 43 7.52 -20.30 5.65
CA SER A 43 6.88 -21.57 5.27
C SER A 43 6.73 -22.47 6.50
N PRO A 44 5.73 -23.36 6.57
CA PRO A 44 5.71 -24.39 7.60
C PRO A 44 6.99 -25.24 7.57
N GLY A 45 7.52 -25.56 8.75
CA GLY A 45 8.85 -26.15 8.95
C GLY A 45 10.00 -25.13 9.05
N GLU A 46 9.82 -23.88 8.64
CA GLU A 46 10.83 -22.83 8.86
C GLU A 46 10.83 -22.35 10.32
N THR A 47 11.91 -21.67 10.72
CA THR A 47 12.06 -21.13 12.08
C THR A 47 11.56 -19.69 12.13
N LEU A 48 10.46 -19.47 12.85
CA LEU A 48 10.02 -18.15 13.30
C LEU A 48 10.97 -17.65 14.39
N VAL A 49 11.45 -16.42 14.22
CA VAL A 49 12.24 -15.69 15.23
C VAL A 49 11.55 -14.36 15.49
N LEU A 50 11.26 -14.09 16.76
CA LEU A 50 10.71 -12.83 17.21
C LEU A 50 11.72 -12.11 18.10
N HIS A 51 11.90 -10.82 17.86
CA HIS A 51 12.75 -9.93 18.63
C HIS A 51 11.88 -9.04 19.50
N ALA A 52 12.22 -8.92 20.78
CA ALA A 52 11.45 -8.12 21.73
C ALA A 52 12.36 -7.26 22.60
N MET A 53 11.80 -6.16 23.10
CA MET A 53 12.35 -5.45 24.25
C MET A 53 11.23 -5.18 25.24
N SER A 54 11.55 -5.16 26.54
CA SER A 54 10.60 -4.76 27.58
C SER A 54 11.32 -4.15 28.77
N ASN A 55 10.66 -3.26 29.51
CA ASN A 55 11.16 -2.92 30.85
C ASN A 55 10.92 -4.06 31.86
N ALA A 56 9.92 -4.92 31.61
CA ALA A 56 9.59 -6.06 32.46
C ALA A 56 10.47 -7.28 32.10
N PRO A 57 10.78 -8.16 33.09
CA PRO A 57 11.57 -9.36 32.85
C PRO A 57 10.82 -10.44 32.04
N THR A 58 9.49 -10.37 32.01
CA THR A 58 8.63 -11.26 31.22
C THR A 58 7.49 -10.49 30.58
N ALA A 59 6.97 -11.01 29.48
CA ALA A 59 5.79 -10.50 28.79
C ALA A 59 4.88 -11.65 28.35
N ALA A 60 3.56 -11.44 28.44
CA ALA A 60 2.59 -12.34 27.85
C ALA A 60 2.63 -12.18 26.33
N LEU A 61 2.66 -13.30 25.60
CA LEU A 61 2.69 -13.33 24.13
C LEU A 61 1.55 -14.22 23.61
N THR A 62 0.79 -13.68 22.67
CA THR A 62 -0.26 -14.41 21.93
C THR A 62 0.00 -14.31 20.45
N ILE A 63 0.02 -15.44 19.74
CA ILE A 63 0.04 -15.51 18.29
C ILE A 63 -1.31 -16.03 17.82
N ALA A 64 -1.95 -15.31 16.90
CA ALA A 64 -3.20 -15.71 16.29
C ALA A 64 -3.16 -15.55 14.78
N ARG A 65 -3.70 -16.53 14.04
CA ARG A 65 -4.03 -16.35 12.62
C ARG A 65 -5.22 -15.40 12.56
N ASP A 66 -5.04 -14.26 11.88
CA ASP A 66 -6.11 -13.29 11.72
C ASP A 66 -7.16 -13.79 10.70
N GLY A 67 -8.36 -13.25 10.80
CA GLY A 67 -9.53 -13.65 10.02
C GLY A 67 -10.83 -13.21 10.69
N ALA A 68 -11.97 -13.58 10.11
CA ALA A 68 -13.29 -13.23 10.65
C ALA A 68 -13.51 -13.83 12.04
N THR A 69 -12.89 -14.98 12.30
CA THR A 69 -12.72 -15.55 13.64
C THR A 69 -11.24 -15.85 13.85
N PRO A 70 -10.50 -14.95 14.52
CA PRO A 70 -9.09 -15.16 14.77
C PRO A 70 -8.83 -16.47 15.51
N GLN A 71 -7.83 -17.22 15.08
CA GLN A 71 -7.46 -18.50 15.68
C GLN A 71 -6.17 -18.34 16.47
N ILE A 72 -6.26 -18.40 17.80
CA ILE A 72 -5.08 -18.41 18.67
C ILE A 72 -4.34 -19.73 18.46
N VAL A 73 -3.09 -19.65 18.03
CA VAL A 73 -2.22 -20.81 17.77
C VAL A 73 -1.12 -20.96 18.79
N LEU A 74 -0.80 -19.89 19.54
CA LEU A 74 0.14 -19.92 20.64
C LEU A 74 -0.26 -18.88 21.68
N GLN A 75 -0.24 -19.27 22.96
CA GLN A 75 -0.31 -18.38 24.10
C GLN A 75 0.74 -18.81 25.11
N THR A 76 1.70 -17.94 25.42
CA THR A 76 2.83 -18.25 26.28
C THR A 76 3.32 -16.99 27.00
N GLU A 77 4.29 -17.16 27.90
CA GLU A 77 5.13 -16.08 28.40
C GLU A 77 6.51 -16.15 27.73
N ILE A 78 7.11 -14.99 27.45
CA ILE A 78 8.48 -14.87 26.94
C ILE A 78 9.35 -14.10 27.93
N ALA A 79 10.62 -14.48 28.01
CA ALA A 79 11.62 -13.70 28.73
C ALA A 79 11.94 -12.43 27.93
N THR A 80 12.00 -11.29 28.60
CA THR A 80 12.29 -10.01 27.99
C THR A 80 13.26 -9.22 28.86
N HIS A 81 14.01 -8.32 28.24
CA HIS A 81 14.83 -7.36 28.96
C HIS A 81 14.87 -6.05 28.22
N PHE A 82 15.32 -5.01 28.93
CA PHE A 82 15.44 -3.70 28.33
C PHE A 82 16.65 -3.69 27.39
N ALA A 83 16.42 -3.26 26.15
CA ALA A 83 17.45 -3.02 25.17
C ALA A 83 17.28 -1.59 24.63
N ALA A 84 18.37 -0.83 24.58
CA ALA A 84 18.33 0.52 24.04
C ALA A 84 17.96 0.45 22.54
N THR A 85 17.05 1.32 22.12
CA THR A 85 16.67 1.44 20.70
C THR A 85 17.61 2.44 20.04
N PRO A 86 18.34 2.05 18.98
CA PRO A 86 19.16 2.97 18.20
C PRO A 86 18.33 4.13 17.64
N PHE A 87 18.95 5.31 17.51
CA PHE A 87 18.29 6.49 16.95
C PHE A 87 17.87 6.28 15.48
N ASP A 88 18.70 5.56 14.74
CA ASP A 88 18.57 5.20 13.33
C ASP A 88 17.87 3.83 13.13
N ALA A 89 17.12 3.35 14.14
CA ALA A 89 16.44 2.05 14.07
C ALA A 89 15.40 1.96 12.93
N SER A 90 14.90 3.09 12.43
CA SER A 90 14.05 3.12 11.24
C SER A 90 14.80 2.76 9.95
N GLU A 91 16.10 3.04 9.88
CA GLU A 91 16.98 2.82 8.72
C GLU A 91 17.70 1.46 8.83
N HIS A 92 18.19 1.10 10.02
CA HIS A 92 19.07 -0.05 10.23
C HIS A 92 18.54 -1.12 11.21
N GLY A 93 17.33 -0.91 11.73
CA GLY A 93 16.68 -1.84 12.64
C GLY A 93 17.03 -1.65 14.11
N CYS A 94 16.26 -2.32 14.96
CA CYS A 94 16.33 -2.12 16.41
C CYS A 94 17.47 -2.89 17.08
N ASN A 95 17.96 -3.96 16.43
CA ASN A 95 18.95 -4.90 16.99
C ASN A 95 18.59 -5.43 18.39
N TRP A 96 17.29 -5.57 18.65
CA TRP A 96 16.79 -6.13 19.90
C TRP A 96 17.06 -7.63 20.01
N PRO A 97 17.21 -8.16 21.23
CA PRO A 97 17.45 -9.57 21.47
C PRO A 97 16.31 -10.46 20.93
N GLU A 98 16.67 -11.68 20.54
CA GLU A 98 15.69 -12.75 20.31
C GLU A 98 14.93 -13.02 21.61
N ALA A 99 13.60 -13.08 21.51
CA ALA A 99 12.70 -13.36 22.63
C ALA A 99 11.89 -14.64 22.44
N LEU A 100 11.72 -15.09 21.20
CA LEU A 100 11.09 -16.37 20.86
C LEU A 100 11.73 -16.94 19.60
N ARG A 101 11.99 -18.25 19.64
CA ARG A 101 12.34 -19.07 18.48
C ARG A 101 11.48 -20.32 18.44
N LEU A 102 10.82 -20.54 17.33
CA LEU A 102 9.85 -21.62 17.13
C LEU A 102 9.94 -22.16 15.72
N THR A 103 9.98 -23.48 15.56
CA THR A 103 9.71 -24.11 14.26
C THR A 103 8.22 -24.07 13.98
N ILE A 104 7.82 -23.50 12.84
CA ILE A 104 6.42 -23.38 12.47
C ILE A 104 5.83 -24.77 12.21
N PRO A 105 4.78 -25.17 12.95
CA PRO A 105 4.10 -26.45 12.73
C PRO A 105 3.41 -26.53 11.36
N ASP A 106 3.29 -27.74 10.82
CA ASP A 106 2.63 -28.01 9.53
C ASP A 106 1.11 -27.71 9.52
N ASP A 107 0.48 -27.61 10.69
CA ASP A 107 -0.94 -27.30 10.85
C ASP A 107 -1.22 -25.79 10.96
N TRP A 108 -0.18 -24.95 10.92
CA TRP A 108 -0.34 -23.50 10.75
C TRP A 108 -0.67 -23.20 9.29
N HIS A 109 -1.91 -22.78 9.05
CA HIS A 109 -2.45 -22.56 7.71
C HIS A 109 -1.99 -21.23 7.12
N SER A 110 -1.99 -21.11 5.79
CA SER A 110 -1.62 -19.85 5.14
C SER A 110 -2.49 -18.69 5.63
N GLY A 111 -1.87 -17.53 5.88
CA GLY A 111 -2.56 -16.37 6.44
C GLY A 111 -1.60 -15.34 7.02
N VAL A 112 -2.17 -14.22 7.44
CA VAL A 112 -1.48 -13.23 8.27
C VAL A 112 -1.66 -13.59 9.73
N TYR A 113 -0.56 -13.62 10.48
CA TYR A 113 -0.53 -13.94 11.89
C TYR A 113 -0.17 -12.69 12.68
N THR A 114 -1.04 -12.31 13.61
CA THR A 114 -0.78 -11.21 14.54
C THR A 114 -0.08 -11.74 15.79
N VAL A 115 0.93 -11.01 16.26
CA VAL A 115 1.61 -11.25 17.53
C VAL A 115 1.24 -10.11 18.46
N THR A 116 0.55 -10.40 19.56
CA THR A 116 0.29 -9.41 20.62
C THR A 116 1.18 -9.73 21.81
N VAL A 117 1.98 -8.74 22.24
CA VAL A 117 2.78 -8.81 23.47
C VAL A 117 2.24 -7.83 24.49
N THR A 118 2.20 -8.23 25.76
CA THR A 118 1.61 -7.41 26.82
C THR A 118 2.40 -7.51 28.12
N VAL A 119 2.56 -6.36 28.76
CA VAL A 119 3.02 -6.19 30.14
C VAL A 119 2.03 -5.29 30.89
N PRO A 120 2.02 -5.24 32.23
CA PRO A 120 1.19 -4.29 32.94
C PRO A 120 1.45 -2.85 32.46
N GLY A 121 0.42 -2.20 31.92
CA GLY A 121 0.48 -0.81 31.44
C GLY A 121 0.86 -0.61 29.97
N HIS A 122 1.24 -1.65 29.22
CA HIS A 122 1.51 -1.53 27.78
C HIS A 122 1.28 -2.82 27.00
N ALA A 123 0.82 -2.68 25.76
CA ALA A 123 0.77 -3.76 24.77
C ALA A 123 1.26 -3.25 23.42
N SER A 124 1.87 -4.14 22.64
CA SER A 124 2.33 -3.87 21.28
C SER A 124 1.95 -5.03 20.36
N GLN A 125 1.80 -4.74 19.07
CA GLN A 125 1.45 -5.73 18.06
C GLN A 125 2.51 -5.81 16.97
N GLY A 126 2.86 -7.03 16.59
CA GLY A 126 3.61 -7.37 15.39
C GLY A 126 2.76 -8.23 14.46
N MET A 127 3.28 -8.52 13.28
CA MET A 127 2.68 -9.50 12.37
C MET A 127 3.74 -10.16 11.49
N PHE A 128 3.43 -11.36 11.02
CA PHE A 128 4.16 -12.10 9.99
C PHE A 128 3.18 -12.92 9.15
N VAL A 129 3.66 -13.45 8.02
CA VAL A 129 2.84 -14.19 7.07
C VAL A 129 3.28 -15.65 7.05
N ILE A 130 2.32 -16.56 6.98
CA ILE A 130 2.59 -17.97 6.71
C ILE A 130 2.13 -18.30 5.30
N LYS A 131 3.05 -18.85 4.51
CA LYS A 131 2.79 -19.34 3.15
C LYS A 131 2.13 -20.71 3.19
N ALA A 132 1.46 -21.08 2.10
CA ALA A 132 0.84 -22.39 2.00
C ALA A 132 1.90 -23.51 1.92
N LEU A 133 1.81 -24.52 2.79
CA LEU A 133 2.64 -25.75 2.70
C LEU A 133 2.37 -26.52 1.41
N ARG A 134 1.10 -26.53 0.98
CA ARG A 134 0.62 -27.02 -0.31
C ARG A 134 -0.48 -26.08 -0.75
N GLN A 135 -0.51 -25.75 -2.04
CA GLN A 135 -1.58 -24.95 -2.61
C GLN A 135 -2.94 -25.57 -2.28
N LYS A 136 -3.75 -24.85 -1.51
CA LYS A 136 -5.14 -25.23 -1.20
C LYS A 136 -6.12 -24.27 -1.86
N ALA A 137 -5.72 -23.02 -2.05
CA ALA A 137 -6.52 -21.99 -2.70
C ALA A 137 -6.27 -21.93 -4.21
N LYS A 138 -7.28 -21.44 -4.93
CA LYS A 138 -7.14 -21.08 -6.36
C LYS A 138 -6.56 -19.67 -6.56
N ILE A 139 -6.57 -18.86 -5.50
CA ILE A 139 -6.20 -17.45 -5.52
C ILE A 139 -5.11 -17.23 -4.50
N LEU A 140 -3.98 -16.67 -4.94
CA LEU A 140 -2.89 -16.21 -4.08
C LEU A 140 -3.01 -14.71 -3.85
N MET A 141 -3.15 -14.29 -2.60
CA MET A 141 -3.06 -12.87 -2.24
C MET A 141 -1.60 -12.47 -2.07
N LEU A 142 -1.13 -11.55 -2.91
CA LEU A 142 0.18 -10.94 -2.83
C LEU A 142 0.08 -9.66 -1.98
N LEU A 143 0.65 -9.71 -0.78
CA LEU A 143 0.61 -8.61 0.19
C LEU A 143 1.60 -7.50 -0.20
N ALA A 144 1.16 -6.24 -0.09
CA ALA A 144 1.90 -5.04 -0.49
C ALA A 144 3.00 -4.64 0.52
N THR A 145 3.81 -5.62 0.94
CA THR A 145 4.79 -5.47 2.01
C THR A 145 5.86 -4.40 1.74
N GLY A 146 6.21 -4.11 0.48
CA GLY A 146 7.12 -3.01 0.15
C GLY A 146 6.53 -1.65 0.51
N THR A 147 5.22 -1.48 0.28
CA THR A 147 4.46 -0.30 0.72
C THR A 147 4.28 -0.29 2.24
N TRP A 148 4.10 -1.43 2.89
CA TRP A 148 4.07 -1.48 4.35
C TRP A 148 5.39 -0.96 4.94
N CYS A 149 6.53 -1.42 4.42
CA CYS A 149 7.85 -0.95 4.85
C CYS A 149 8.08 0.53 4.55
N ALA A 150 7.68 1.00 3.36
CA ALA A 150 7.86 2.38 2.93
C ALA A 150 7.10 3.40 3.77
N TYR A 151 5.95 3.00 4.33
CA TYR A 151 5.08 3.88 5.10
C TYR A 151 5.24 3.72 6.61
N ASN A 152 5.82 2.62 7.09
CA ASN A 152 6.01 2.39 8.53
C ASN A 152 6.89 3.50 9.14
N ASP A 153 6.27 4.36 9.95
CA ASP A 153 6.88 5.51 10.62
C ASP A 153 7.35 5.20 12.04
N TRP A 154 7.28 3.94 12.48
CA TRP A 154 7.85 3.53 13.76
C TRP A 154 9.37 3.78 13.76
N GLY A 155 9.86 4.43 14.82
CA GLY A 155 11.27 4.82 14.94
C GLY A 155 11.63 6.07 14.13
N GLY A 156 10.64 6.83 13.66
CA GLY A 156 10.83 8.21 13.21
C GLY A 156 10.89 8.42 11.71
N SER A 157 11.53 7.52 10.95
CA SER A 157 11.71 7.71 9.51
C SER A 157 10.95 6.68 8.66
N ASN A 158 10.50 7.14 7.50
CA ASN A 158 9.97 6.35 6.41
C ASN A 158 10.30 7.04 5.06
N HIS A 159 9.78 6.54 3.93
CA HIS A 159 10.04 7.12 2.59
C HIS A 159 9.28 8.44 2.31
N TYR A 160 8.69 9.08 3.33
CA TYR A 160 7.90 10.32 3.20
C TYR A 160 8.29 11.40 4.21
N GLN A 161 8.67 11.01 5.43
CA GLN A 161 9.05 11.91 6.52
C GLN A 161 10.12 11.21 7.38
N GLY A 162 10.99 11.96 8.04
CA GLY A 162 12.01 11.32 8.85
C GLY A 162 12.90 12.26 9.63
N LEU A 163 13.91 11.62 10.22
CA LEU A 163 14.93 12.21 11.08
C LEU A 163 16.28 12.32 10.35
N THR A 164 16.29 12.14 9.03
CA THR A 164 17.52 12.11 8.25
C THR A 164 17.92 13.52 7.80
N GLY A 165 19.13 13.61 7.24
CA GLY A 165 19.71 14.86 6.77
C GLY A 165 20.18 15.78 7.91
N PRO A 166 20.85 16.90 7.57
CA PRO A 166 21.49 17.77 8.57
C PRO A 166 20.52 18.41 9.56
N ALA A 167 19.29 18.65 9.13
CA ALA A 167 18.23 19.27 9.95
C ALA A 167 17.31 18.23 10.62
N GLN A 168 17.55 16.92 10.40
CA GLN A 168 16.69 15.84 10.89
C GLN A 168 15.22 16.03 10.52
N GLY A 169 14.97 16.32 9.25
CA GLY A 169 13.64 16.56 8.70
C GLY A 169 13.43 15.90 7.33
N ASP A 170 14.46 15.26 6.79
CA ASP A 170 14.39 14.59 5.49
C ASP A 170 13.87 13.16 5.67
N PHE A 171 13.12 12.68 4.67
CA PHE A 171 12.69 11.28 4.61
C PHE A 171 13.89 10.34 4.50
N ALA A 172 13.75 9.08 4.93
CA ALA A 172 14.83 8.10 4.80
C ALA A 172 14.79 7.40 3.43
N PRO A 173 15.86 7.46 2.62
CA PRO A 173 15.96 6.68 1.40
C PRO A 173 16.08 5.18 1.65
N ILE A 174 16.53 4.77 2.85
CA ILE A 174 16.67 3.38 3.26
C ILE A 174 15.78 3.15 4.48
N VAL A 175 15.03 2.06 4.50
CA VAL A 175 14.19 1.68 5.66
C VAL A 175 14.38 0.21 5.99
N SER A 176 14.39 -0.13 7.28
CA SER A 176 14.55 -1.50 7.75
C SER A 176 13.21 -2.20 8.00
N THR A 177 13.18 -3.51 7.77
CA THR A 177 12.12 -4.42 8.23
C THR A 177 12.32 -4.87 9.68
N GLN A 178 13.52 -4.68 10.25
CA GLN A 178 13.90 -5.15 11.59
C GLN A 178 13.46 -4.18 12.70
N ARG A 179 12.19 -3.80 12.66
CA ARG A 179 11.57 -2.86 13.60
C ARG A 179 10.08 -3.16 13.78
N PRO A 180 9.46 -2.73 14.88
CA PRO A 180 8.02 -2.85 15.06
C PRO A 180 7.21 -2.17 13.96
N TRP A 181 5.97 -2.62 13.81
CA TRP A 181 4.97 -1.91 13.03
C TRP A 181 4.34 -0.80 13.86
N ALA A 182 4.23 0.40 13.31
CA ALA A 182 3.54 1.49 13.98
C ALA A 182 2.07 1.15 14.23
N ASN A 183 1.52 1.68 15.34
CA ASN A 183 0.10 1.51 15.67
C ASN A 183 -0.78 1.91 14.48
N GLY A 184 -1.73 1.02 14.16
CA GLY A 184 -2.65 1.16 13.02
C GLY A 184 -2.31 0.29 11.81
N PHE A 185 -1.09 -0.23 11.68
CA PHE A 185 -0.70 -1.09 10.55
C PHE A 185 -1.24 -2.52 10.68
N VAL A 186 -1.24 -3.07 11.90
CA VAL A 186 -1.67 -4.44 12.18
C VAL A 186 -3.18 -4.51 12.45
N ALA A 187 -3.72 -3.54 13.18
CA ALA A 187 -5.13 -3.48 13.54
C ALA A 187 -5.72 -2.08 13.25
N TRP A 188 -6.92 -2.05 12.66
CA TRP A 188 -7.62 -0.80 12.37
C TRP A 188 -8.34 -0.29 13.62
N PRO A 189 -8.15 0.98 14.04
CA PRO A 189 -8.92 1.54 15.14
C PRO A 189 -10.40 1.68 14.75
N ALA A 190 -11.32 1.21 15.59
CA ALA A 190 -12.73 1.02 15.22
C ALA A 190 -13.46 2.27 14.71
N ASP A 191 -13.14 3.45 15.25
CA ASP A 191 -13.72 4.75 14.89
C ASP A 191 -12.82 5.58 13.93
N ALA A 192 -11.73 4.99 13.41
CA ALA A 192 -10.79 5.72 12.58
C ALA A 192 -11.36 5.99 11.17
N PRO A 193 -11.28 7.24 10.67
CA PRO A 193 -11.78 7.59 9.35
C PRO A 193 -10.81 7.11 8.25
N ARG A 194 -11.39 6.77 7.09
CA ARG A 194 -10.59 6.54 5.87
C ARG A 194 -10.15 7.86 5.23
N ILE A 195 -9.24 7.79 4.26
CA ILE A 195 -8.66 8.96 3.60
C ILE A 195 -9.70 9.82 2.85
N PRO A 196 -10.63 9.26 2.06
CA PRO A 196 -11.50 10.06 1.21
C PRO A 196 -12.37 11.05 2.00
N HIS A 197 -12.14 12.34 1.77
CA HIS A 197 -12.86 13.40 2.46
C HIS A 197 -12.96 14.65 1.58
N ALA A 198 -14.17 15.19 1.46
CA ALA A 198 -14.46 16.38 0.68
C ALA A 198 -14.75 17.55 1.61
N SER A 199 -13.78 18.42 1.84
CA SER A 199 -14.00 19.64 2.61
C SER A 199 -14.93 20.60 1.84
N PRO A 200 -15.79 21.38 2.51
CA PRO A 200 -16.65 22.37 1.85
C PRO A 200 -15.87 23.26 0.89
N LEU A 201 -16.43 23.65 -0.25
CA LEU A 201 -15.75 24.51 -1.22
C LEU A 201 -15.34 25.85 -0.58
N LEU A 202 -14.27 26.46 -1.10
CA LEU A 202 -13.71 27.75 -0.63
C LEU A 202 -13.18 27.73 0.82
N THR A 203 -12.88 26.55 1.36
CA THR A 203 -12.18 26.37 2.64
C THR A 203 -10.83 25.70 2.44
N LYS A 204 -9.93 25.81 3.43
CA LYS A 204 -8.75 24.95 3.47
C LYS A 204 -9.18 23.47 3.56
N PRO A 205 -8.52 22.55 2.86
CA PRO A 205 -8.78 21.13 2.99
C PRO A 205 -8.46 20.62 4.38
N ARG A 206 -9.21 19.62 4.82
CA ARG A 206 -8.99 18.91 6.08
C ARG A 206 -8.65 17.45 5.82
N TYR A 207 -7.90 16.88 6.75
CA TYR A 207 -7.42 15.50 6.70
C TYR A 207 -7.87 14.76 7.96
N PRO A 208 -9.15 14.32 8.04
CA PRO A 208 -9.69 13.74 9.27
C PRO A 208 -8.90 12.55 9.80
N HIS A 209 -8.30 11.73 8.92
CA HIS A 209 -7.47 10.60 9.32
C HIS A 209 -6.18 11.05 10.01
N MET A 210 -5.53 12.12 9.56
CA MET A 210 -4.34 12.67 10.21
C MET A 210 -4.70 13.38 11.52
N ASP A 211 -5.80 14.14 11.55
CA ASP A 211 -6.35 14.74 12.77
C ASP A 211 -6.60 13.65 13.83
N TYR A 212 -7.23 12.55 13.42
CA TYR A 212 -7.47 11.37 14.26
C TYR A 212 -6.16 10.76 14.76
N ALA A 213 -5.19 10.52 13.87
CA ALA A 213 -3.91 9.91 14.20
C ALA A 213 -3.18 10.68 15.31
N ARG A 214 -3.04 12.01 15.14
CA ARG A 214 -2.41 12.88 16.15
C ARG A 214 -3.18 12.89 17.47
N ALA A 215 -4.51 12.95 17.41
CA ALA A 215 -5.36 13.02 18.59
C ALA A 215 -5.46 11.69 19.37
N ARG A 216 -5.08 10.55 18.77
CA ARG A 216 -5.27 9.22 19.37
C ARG A 216 -3.96 8.47 19.60
N GLY A 217 -2.83 8.96 19.11
CA GLY A 217 -1.56 8.25 19.20
C GLY A 217 -1.56 7.01 18.30
N VAL A 218 -1.85 7.23 17.03
CA VAL A 218 -1.79 6.22 15.96
C VAL A 218 -0.87 6.78 14.87
N SER A 219 -0.20 5.91 14.10
CA SER A 219 0.65 6.32 12.98
C SER A 219 -0.08 7.30 12.09
N LYS A 220 0.58 8.33 11.54
CA LYS A 220 -0.06 9.20 10.54
C LYS A 220 -0.39 8.43 9.26
N LYS A 221 0.28 7.30 9.03
CA LYS A 221 0.21 6.48 7.82
C LYS A 221 -0.73 5.28 7.92
N TYR A 222 -1.44 5.08 9.05
CA TYR A 222 -2.32 3.93 9.25
C TYR A 222 -3.41 3.74 8.18
N ALA A 223 -3.85 4.84 7.56
CA ALA A 223 -4.88 4.83 6.53
C ALA A 223 -4.31 4.70 5.11
N SER A 224 -2.99 4.81 4.95
CA SER A 224 -2.30 4.77 3.66
C SER A 224 -1.68 3.41 3.35
N SER A 225 -1.46 2.56 4.36
CA SER A 225 -0.70 1.32 4.22
C SER A 225 -0.96 0.37 5.40
N GLY A 226 -0.46 -0.86 5.31
CA GLY A 226 -0.55 -1.89 6.34
C GLY A 226 -1.74 -2.84 6.14
N TRP A 227 -1.58 -4.05 6.67
CA TRP A 227 -2.57 -5.13 6.62
C TRP A 227 -3.98 -4.65 6.98
N ALA A 228 -4.10 -3.86 8.05
CA ALA A 228 -5.36 -3.37 8.58
C ALA A 228 -6.18 -2.52 7.60
N ALA A 229 -5.52 -1.73 6.74
CA ALA A 229 -6.15 -0.67 5.98
C ALA A 229 -6.92 -1.19 4.76
N PHE A 230 -6.36 -2.17 4.05
CA PHE A 230 -6.88 -2.63 2.76
C PHE A 230 -6.98 -4.14 2.65
N GLU A 231 -5.87 -4.86 2.84
CA GLU A 231 -5.84 -6.29 2.58
C GLU A 231 -6.72 -7.08 3.56
N ARG A 232 -6.71 -6.71 4.85
CA ARG A 232 -7.54 -7.33 5.88
C ARG A 232 -9.04 -7.23 5.57
N PRO A 233 -9.65 -6.04 5.38
CA PRO A 233 -11.08 -5.97 5.08
C PRO A 233 -11.48 -6.73 3.81
N PHE A 234 -10.61 -6.77 2.79
CA PHE A 234 -10.85 -7.57 1.59
C PHE A 234 -10.79 -9.08 1.88
N ALA A 235 -9.79 -9.54 2.64
CA ALA A 235 -9.68 -10.93 3.06
C ALA A 235 -10.90 -11.38 3.89
N LEU A 236 -11.34 -10.55 4.83
CA LEU A 236 -12.57 -10.80 5.62
C LEU A 236 -13.82 -10.90 4.74
N TRP A 237 -13.90 -10.04 3.72
CA TRP A 237 -14.97 -10.13 2.73
C TRP A 237 -14.91 -11.47 1.98
N CYS A 238 -13.74 -11.87 1.47
CA CYS A 238 -13.53 -13.17 0.81
C CYS A 238 -13.96 -14.34 1.71
N GLU A 239 -13.55 -14.36 2.98
CA GLU A 239 -13.96 -15.37 3.95
C GLU A 239 -15.49 -15.42 4.10
N SER A 240 -16.14 -14.25 4.23
CA SER A 240 -17.61 -14.16 4.30
C SER A 240 -18.33 -14.69 3.04
N GLN A 241 -17.61 -14.76 1.92
CA GLN A 241 -18.09 -15.25 0.63
C GLN A 241 -17.68 -16.70 0.33
N ASN A 242 -17.02 -17.38 1.28
CA ASN A 242 -16.40 -18.70 1.11
C ASN A 242 -15.35 -18.75 -0.01
N ILE A 243 -14.64 -17.63 -0.23
CA ILE A 243 -13.52 -17.54 -1.16
C ILE A 243 -12.25 -17.80 -0.36
N VAL A 244 -11.62 -18.95 -0.59
CA VAL A 244 -10.38 -19.35 0.08
C VAL A 244 -9.18 -18.67 -0.58
N LEU A 245 -8.30 -18.10 0.24
CA LEU A 245 -7.06 -17.43 -0.18
C LEU A 245 -5.85 -18.13 0.45
N ASP A 246 -4.79 -18.27 -0.34
CA ASP A 246 -3.43 -18.47 0.17
C ASP A 246 -2.70 -17.11 0.13
N TYR A 247 -1.62 -16.94 0.89
CA TYR A 247 -0.93 -15.66 1.07
C TYR A 247 0.57 -15.76 0.77
N THR A 248 1.10 -14.71 0.15
CA THR A 248 2.54 -14.49 -0.03
C THR A 248 2.87 -13.01 0.09
N THR A 249 4.15 -12.67 0.18
CA THR A 249 4.61 -11.27 0.27
C THR A 249 5.31 -10.83 -1.02
N GLN A 250 5.38 -9.52 -1.26
CA GLN A 250 6.27 -8.99 -2.30
C GLN A 250 7.73 -9.41 -2.10
N HIS A 251 8.19 -9.59 -0.85
CA HIS A 251 9.56 -10.03 -0.55
C HIS A 251 9.79 -11.49 -0.99
N ASP A 252 8.79 -12.36 -0.88
CA ASP A 252 8.85 -13.69 -1.49
C ASP A 252 8.87 -13.61 -3.02
N LEU A 253 8.03 -12.76 -3.61
CA LEU A 253 8.03 -12.52 -5.06
C LEU A 253 9.37 -11.96 -5.55
N HIS A 254 10.06 -11.13 -4.76
CA HIS A 254 11.39 -10.64 -5.11
C HIS A 254 12.43 -11.77 -5.15
N ARG A 255 12.43 -12.62 -4.12
CA ARG A 255 13.44 -13.66 -3.89
C ARG A 255 13.26 -14.88 -4.80
N ASP A 256 12.02 -15.29 -5.05
CA ASP A 256 11.71 -16.54 -5.73
C ASP A 256 10.96 -16.30 -7.05
N PRO A 257 11.57 -16.59 -8.22
CA PRO A 257 10.88 -16.50 -9.52
C PRO A 257 9.70 -17.47 -9.65
N ALA A 258 9.63 -18.50 -8.80
CA ALA A 258 8.55 -19.47 -8.76
C ALA A 258 7.44 -19.12 -7.73
N ALA A 259 7.52 -17.96 -7.06
CA ALA A 259 6.59 -17.60 -5.97
C ALA A 259 5.10 -17.62 -6.36
N LEU A 260 4.79 -17.46 -7.65
CA LEU A 260 3.42 -17.45 -8.18
C LEU A 260 3.02 -18.78 -8.85
N ASN A 261 3.93 -19.74 -8.96
CA ASN A 261 3.68 -21.01 -9.65
C ASN A 261 2.57 -21.82 -8.98
N GLY A 262 1.78 -22.52 -9.79
CA GLY A 262 0.62 -23.30 -9.35
C GLY A 262 -0.68 -22.48 -9.26
N TYR A 263 -0.59 -21.15 -9.10
CA TYR A 263 -1.77 -20.30 -9.05
C TYR A 263 -2.14 -19.77 -10.43
N ASP A 264 -3.39 -19.98 -10.83
CA ASP A 264 -3.95 -19.37 -12.04
C ASP A 264 -4.30 -17.89 -11.82
N ARG A 265 -4.48 -17.48 -10.55
CA ARG A 265 -4.93 -16.14 -10.18
C ARG A 265 -4.15 -15.59 -8.98
N VAL A 266 -3.68 -14.35 -9.13
CA VAL A 266 -3.07 -13.56 -8.06
C VAL A 266 -3.96 -12.37 -7.78
N LEU A 267 -4.08 -12.01 -6.50
CA LEU A 267 -4.86 -10.89 -5.99
C LEU A 267 -3.93 -9.88 -5.33
N ILE A 268 -4.07 -8.60 -5.71
CA ILE A 268 -3.44 -7.45 -5.04
C ILE A 268 -4.54 -6.47 -4.65
N VAL A 269 -4.44 -5.87 -3.46
CA VAL A 269 -5.51 -5.03 -2.88
C VAL A 269 -4.94 -3.77 -2.26
N GLY A 270 -5.63 -2.65 -2.45
CA GLY A 270 -5.35 -1.39 -1.77
C GLY A 270 -4.19 -0.66 -2.40
N HIS A 271 -3.01 -0.76 -1.80
CA HIS A 271 -1.91 0.14 -2.11
C HIS A 271 -0.57 -0.60 -2.27
N ASP A 272 -0.24 -0.97 -3.50
CA ASP A 272 1.00 -1.65 -3.88
C ASP A 272 1.97 -0.70 -4.62
N GLU A 273 2.27 0.45 -4.03
CA GLU A 273 3.09 1.50 -4.65
C GLU A 273 4.55 1.13 -4.91
N TYR A 274 5.16 0.34 -4.02
CA TYR A 274 6.61 0.10 -4.02
C TYR A 274 6.96 -1.29 -4.55
N TRP A 275 7.68 -1.34 -5.67
CA TRP A 275 8.06 -2.58 -6.35
C TRP A 275 9.53 -2.61 -6.73
N THR A 276 10.16 -3.76 -6.58
CA THR A 276 11.49 -3.98 -7.15
C THR A 276 11.42 -4.42 -8.60
N TRP A 277 12.54 -4.27 -9.31
CA TRP A 277 12.67 -4.81 -10.66
C TRP A 277 12.41 -6.32 -10.74
N ALA A 278 12.98 -7.11 -9.82
CA ALA A 278 12.81 -8.56 -9.79
C ALA A 278 11.34 -8.97 -9.59
N MET A 279 10.60 -8.26 -8.72
CA MET A 279 9.17 -8.53 -8.54
C MET A 279 8.39 -8.33 -9.85
N ARG A 280 8.69 -7.29 -10.63
CA ARG A 280 8.08 -7.08 -11.95
C ARG A 280 8.50 -8.15 -12.95
N ASP A 281 9.77 -8.55 -12.98
CA ASP A 281 10.23 -9.64 -13.87
C ASP A 281 9.47 -10.94 -13.61
N HIS A 282 9.31 -11.31 -12.34
CA HIS A 282 8.63 -12.55 -11.97
C HIS A 282 7.12 -12.48 -12.23
N LEU A 283 6.48 -11.34 -11.94
CA LEU A 283 5.07 -11.14 -12.26
C LEU A 283 4.82 -11.20 -13.77
N GLU A 284 5.64 -10.52 -14.57
CA GLU A 284 5.52 -10.52 -16.03
C GLU A 284 5.75 -11.92 -16.60
N ALA A 285 6.76 -12.65 -16.14
CA ALA A 285 7.02 -14.01 -16.59
C ALA A 285 5.84 -14.96 -16.28
N TRP A 286 5.16 -14.77 -15.15
CA TRP A 286 3.96 -15.53 -14.79
C TRP A 286 2.74 -15.13 -15.65
N LEU A 287 2.54 -13.83 -15.90
CA LEU A 287 1.50 -13.32 -16.81
C LEU A 287 1.70 -13.87 -18.23
N ASP A 288 2.92 -13.83 -18.76
CA ASP A 288 3.25 -14.31 -20.10
C ASP A 288 2.97 -15.83 -20.25
N GLN A 289 2.94 -16.56 -19.13
CA GLN A 289 2.60 -17.98 -19.08
C GLN A 289 1.09 -18.27 -18.96
N GLY A 290 0.24 -17.26 -18.80
CA GLY A 290 -1.22 -17.43 -18.68
C GLY A 290 -1.81 -17.03 -17.32
N GLY A 291 -0.99 -16.46 -16.43
CA GLY A 291 -1.45 -15.94 -15.15
C GLY A 291 -2.49 -14.82 -15.28
N LYS A 292 -3.39 -14.72 -14.29
CA LYS A 292 -4.45 -13.71 -14.23
C LYS A 292 -4.33 -12.86 -12.98
N LEU A 293 -3.91 -11.61 -13.12
CA LEU A 293 -3.77 -10.70 -11.98
C LEU A 293 -5.05 -9.88 -11.76
N ALA A 294 -5.78 -10.18 -10.68
CA ALA A 294 -6.85 -9.33 -10.18
C ALA A 294 -6.28 -8.26 -9.25
N ARG A 295 -6.14 -7.03 -9.73
CA ARG A 295 -5.58 -5.92 -8.96
C ARG A 295 -6.67 -4.92 -8.59
N PHE A 296 -7.04 -4.92 -7.31
CA PHE A 296 -7.96 -3.95 -6.69
C PHE A 296 -7.17 -2.91 -5.90
N ALA A 297 -6.20 -2.30 -6.56
CA ALA A 297 -5.25 -1.37 -5.97
C ALA A 297 -4.99 -0.18 -6.89
N GLY A 298 -4.43 0.91 -6.36
CA GLY A 298 -4.03 2.10 -7.09
C GLY A 298 -2.59 2.51 -6.78
N ASN A 299 -2.12 3.54 -7.48
CA ASN A 299 -0.79 4.13 -7.36
C ASN A 299 0.37 3.18 -7.63
N PHE A 300 0.36 2.43 -8.74
CA PHE A 300 1.55 1.64 -9.11
C PHE A 300 2.66 2.57 -9.60
N PHE A 301 3.66 2.87 -8.76
CA PHE A 301 4.45 4.09 -8.94
C PHE A 301 5.97 3.92 -8.76
N TRP A 302 6.47 3.48 -7.60
CA TRP A 302 7.90 3.53 -7.28
C TRP A 302 8.66 2.25 -7.65
N GLN A 303 9.81 2.42 -8.33
CA GLN A 303 10.87 1.43 -8.35
C GLN A 303 11.67 1.49 -7.04
N THR A 304 11.82 0.34 -6.39
CA THR A 304 12.66 0.13 -5.19
C THR A 304 13.76 -0.91 -5.42
N ARG A 305 14.67 -1.00 -4.47
CA ARG A 305 15.60 -2.12 -4.32
C ARG A 305 15.47 -2.71 -2.92
N LEU A 306 15.76 -4.00 -2.80
CA LEU A 306 15.88 -4.70 -1.51
C LEU A 306 17.32 -5.19 -1.35
N SER A 307 17.80 -5.25 -0.12
CA SER A 307 19.05 -5.93 0.22
C SER A 307 18.93 -7.45 0.01
N ASP A 308 20.06 -8.14 -0.14
CA ASP A 308 20.09 -9.60 -0.39
C ASP A 308 19.42 -10.42 0.72
N ASP A 309 19.51 -9.95 1.96
CA ASP A 309 18.89 -10.56 3.14
C ASP A 309 17.43 -10.10 3.36
N LEU A 310 16.91 -9.22 2.49
CA LEU A 310 15.55 -8.69 2.50
C LEU A 310 15.22 -7.83 3.74
N THR A 311 16.24 -7.32 4.44
CA THR A 311 16.05 -6.52 5.66
C THR A 311 16.01 -5.01 5.43
N GLU A 312 16.51 -4.52 4.29
CA GLU A 312 16.52 -3.11 3.93
C GLU A 312 15.82 -2.86 2.58
N GLN A 313 15.01 -1.81 2.52
CA GLN A 313 14.39 -1.30 1.29
C GLN A 313 14.94 0.09 0.95
N THR A 314 15.37 0.28 -0.30
CA THR A 314 15.91 1.55 -0.80
C THR A 314 14.97 2.22 -1.81
N CYS A 315 14.68 3.51 -1.60
CA CYS A 315 13.99 4.38 -2.54
C CYS A 315 14.39 5.86 -2.36
N TYR A 316 15.12 6.42 -3.32
CA TYR A 316 15.53 7.84 -3.30
C TYR A 316 14.47 8.80 -3.89
N LYS A 317 13.41 8.28 -4.52
CA LYS A 317 12.24 9.04 -4.97
C LYS A 317 12.62 10.22 -5.87
N THR A 318 12.22 11.43 -5.49
CA THR A 318 12.46 12.68 -6.23
C THR A 318 13.92 13.12 -6.23
N THR A 319 14.76 12.58 -5.34
CA THR A 319 16.21 12.87 -5.27
C THR A 319 17.05 11.83 -6.00
N ALA A 320 16.44 10.81 -6.61
CA ALA A 320 17.15 9.66 -7.15
C ALA A 320 18.23 10.00 -8.19
N GLU A 321 17.98 10.96 -9.09
CA GLU A 321 18.97 11.34 -10.11
C GLU A 321 20.30 11.85 -9.51
N THR A 322 20.25 12.49 -8.33
CA THR A 322 21.42 13.13 -7.71
C THR A 322 21.98 12.34 -6.53
N ALA A 323 21.13 11.64 -5.79
CA ALA A 323 21.50 10.98 -4.55
C ALA A 323 21.57 9.45 -4.65
N ASP A 324 20.89 8.84 -5.62
CA ASP A 324 20.94 7.38 -5.80
C ASP A 324 22.29 6.97 -6.41
N PRO A 325 23.06 6.04 -5.80
CA PRO A 325 24.27 5.50 -6.41
C PRO A 325 24.05 4.89 -7.80
N LEU A 326 22.81 4.49 -8.12
CA LEU A 326 22.40 3.97 -9.43
C LEU A 326 21.60 4.98 -10.27
N GLY A 327 21.64 6.27 -9.92
CA GLY A 327 20.85 7.35 -10.53
C GLY A 327 21.03 7.50 -12.04
N ALA A 328 22.16 7.07 -12.59
CA ALA A 328 22.46 7.11 -14.02
C ALA A 328 22.07 5.82 -14.79
N THR A 329 21.34 4.90 -14.16
CA THR A 329 20.97 3.59 -14.74
C THR A 329 19.46 3.39 -14.73
N ASN A 330 18.96 2.37 -15.42
CA ASN A 330 17.55 1.97 -15.35
C ASN A 330 17.14 1.34 -14.00
N ARG A 331 18.08 1.20 -13.06
CA ARG A 331 17.88 0.73 -11.69
C ARG A 331 17.75 1.87 -10.68
N LEU A 332 17.67 3.13 -11.14
CA LEU A 332 17.39 4.26 -10.27
C LEU A 332 16.04 4.07 -9.55
N THR A 333 15.97 4.46 -8.28
CA THR A 333 14.77 4.26 -7.46
C THR A 333 13.86 5.47 -7.48
N SER A 334 13.21 5.66 -8.63
CA SER A 334 12.21 6.70 -8.89
C SER A 334 10.95 6.09 -9.52
N TYR A 335 10.06 6.91 -10.07
CA TYR A 335 8.81 6.49 -10.72
C TYR A 335 9.09 5.50 -11.84
N TRP A 336 8.30 4.43 -11.98
CA TRP A 336 8.43 3.48 -13.10
C TRP A 336 8.33 4.14 -14.48
N ASP A 337 7.59 5.23 -14.59
CA ASP A 337 7.45 6.00 -15.84
C ASP A 337 8.59 7.01 -16.07
N HIS A 338 9.56 7.08 -15.15
CA HIS A 338 10.76 7.88 -15.35
C HIS A 338 11.48 7.42 -16.63
N PRO A 339 11.80 8.35 -17.57
CA PRO A 339 12.33 7.97 -18.88
C PRO A 339 13.60 7.09 -18.83
N ALA A 340 14.50 7.34 -17.87
CA ALA A 340 15.72 6.57 -17.70
C ALA A 340 15.50 5.10 -17.25
N ILE A 341 14.35 4.77 -16.64
CA ILE A 341 14.01 3.38 -16.28
C ILE A 341 13.60 2.58 -17.52
N ASN A 342 12.97 3.24 -18.50
CA ASN A 342 12.54 2.65 -19.76
C ASN A 342 11.69 1.37 -19.57
N ARG A 343 10.85 1.35 -18.53
CA ARG A 343 9.92 0.27 -18.21
C ARG A 343 8.66 0.86 -17.56
N PRO A 344 7.81 1.57 -18.32
CA PRO A 344 6.65 2.27 -17.76
C PRO A 344 5.71 1.31 -17.05
N ALA A 345 4.94 1.82 -16.10
CA ALA A 345 4.01 1.03 -15.29
C ALA A 345 2.94 0.32 -16.16
N THR A 346 2.47 1.02 -17.20
CA THR A 346 1.50 0.51 -18.19
C THR A 346 1.97 -0.77 -18.89
N ALA A 347 3.28 -0.97 -19.06
CA ALA A 347 3.81 -2.18 -19.68
C ALA A 347 3.43 -3.45 -18.89
N THR A 348 3.40 -3.37 -17.55
CA THR A 348 3.03 -4.51 -16.67
C THR A 348 1.56 -4.46 -16.29
N MET A 349 1.08 -3.32 -15.80
CA MET A 349 -0.21 -3.21 -15.13
C MET A 349 -1.34 -2.69 -16.03
N GLY A 350 -1.03 -2.34 -17.28
CA GLY A 350 -1.96 -1.70 -18.22
C GLY A 350 -2.25 -0.24 -17.91
N LEU A 351 -2.04 0.21 -16.68
CA LEU A 351 -2.32 1.56 -16.17
C LEU A 351 -1.14 2.05 -15.32
N THR A 352 -1.12 3.34 -15.00
CA THR A 352 -0.08 3.97 -14.17
C THR A 352 -0.64 4.99 -13.18
N GLY A 353 -0.02 5.09 -12.01
CA GLY A 353 -0.28 6.15 -11.04
C GLY A 353 -0.02 7.54 -11.63
N SER A 354 1.00 7.70 -12.49
CA SER A 354 1.41 8.98 -13.10
C SER A 354 0.31 9.66 -13.93
N ALA A 355 -0.74 8.92 -14.30
CA ALA A 355 -1.84 9.42 -15.13
C ALA A 355 -3.06 9.87 -14.33
N GLY A 356 -3.07 9.78 -13.00
CA GLY A 356 -4.23 10.16 -12.19
C GLY A 356 -3.87 10.58 -10.77
N VAL A 357 -2.99 9.81 -10.14
CA VAL A 357 -2.62 9.79 -8.71
C VAL A 357 -3.82 9.97 -7.81
N TYR A 358 -4.38 11.17 -7.61
CA TYR A 358 -5.37 11.43 -6.57
C TYR A 358 -6.82 11.63 -7.04
N ALA A 359 -7.74 11.08 -6.24
CA ALA A 359 -9.16 11.37 -6.31
C ALA A 359 -9.78 11.37 -4.89
N GLY A 360 -10.76 12.22 -4.63
CA GLY A 360 -11.44 12.20 -3.32
C GLY A 360 -10.57 12.64 -2.13
N TRP A 361 -9.37 13.20 -2.37
CA TRP A 361 -8.39 13.56 -1.33
C TRP A 361 -7.86 14.99 -1.51
N SER A 362 -7.68 15.73 -0.42
CA SER A 362 -7.40 17.17 -0.45
C SER A 362 -8.39 17.96 -1.34
N ARG A 363 -7.92 18.68 -2.37
CA ARG A 363 -8.74 19.24 -3.47
C ARG A 363 -8.56 18.50 -4.79
N CYS A 364 -7.91 17.35 -4.77
CA CYS A 364 -7.73 16.54 -5.96
C CYS A 364 -9.01 15.75 -6.24
N ALA A 365 -9.83 16.26 -7.16
CA ALA A 365 -11.14 15.70 -7.50
C ALA A 365 -12.00 15.32 -6.27
N ALA A 366 -11.92 16.12 -5.19
CA ALA A 366 -12.53 15.80 -3.90
C ALA A 366 -14.07 15.73 -3.94
N HIS A 367 -14.67 16.51 -4.85
CA HIS A 367 -16.11 16.50 -5.14
C HIS A 367 -16.42 15.80 -6.48
N GLY A 368 -15.52 14.92 -6.94
CA GLY A 368 -15.69 14.13 -8.15
C GLY A 368 -16.75 13.04 -8.01
N ALA A 369 -16.79 12.13 -8.99
CA ALA A 369 -17.82 11.09 -9.08
C ALA A 369 -17.86 10.12 -7.88
N GLY A 370 -16.72 9.92 -7.20
CA GLY A 370 -16.58 8.94 -6.11
C GLY A 370 -16.65 7.47 -6.57
N GLY A 371 -16.94 7.21 -7.85
CA GLY A 371 -16.96 5.88 -8.43
C GLY A 371 -16.50 5.92 -9.89
N PHE A 372 -16.54 4.78 -10.57
CA PHE A 372 -16.19 4.66 -11.98
C PHE A 372 -17.42 4.85 -12.85
N ALA A 373 -17.43 5.84 -13.74
CA ALA A 373 -18.45 5.92 -14.79
C ALA A 373 -18.24 4.76 -15.78
N ILE A 374 -19.29 4.00 -16.04
CA ILE A 374 -19.23 2.79 -16.86
C ILE A 374 -19.40 3.11 -18.34
N TYR A 375 -18.48 2.62 -19.17
CA TYR A 375 -18.52 2.79 -20.63
C TYR A 375 -18.78 1.49 -21.38
N ARG A 376 -18.56 0.33 -20.75
CA ARG A 376 -18.76 -1.00 -21.35
C ARG A 376 -19.57 -1.92 -20.43
N PRO A 377 -20.88 -1.68 -20.23
CA PRO A 377 -21.73 -2.50 -19.36
C PRO A 377 -21.79 -3.98 -19.77
N GLU A 378 -21.53 -4.30 -21.04
CA GLU A 378 -21.47 -5.65 -21.59
C GLU A 378 -20.19 -6.42 -21.23
N HIS A 379 -19.19 -5.75 -20.65
CA HIS A 379 -17.95 -6.40 -20.24
C HIS A 379 -18.22 -7.48 -19.19
N TRP A 380 -17.55 -8.64 -19.30
CA TRP A 380 -17.82 -9.80 -18.46
C TRP A 380 -17.71 -9.52 -16.95
N ALA A 381 -16.82 -8.60 -16.56
CA ALA A 381 -16.64 -8.19 -15.17
C ALA A 381 -17.90 -7.53 -14.59
N LEU A 382 -18.76 -6.93 -15.41
CA LEU A 382 -20.00 -6.26 -14.99
C LEU A 382 -21.24 -7.16 -15.04
N ASN A 383 -21.12 -8.41 -15.46
CA ASN A 383 -22.25 -9.34 -15.54
C ASN A 383 -23.02 -9.44 -14.22
N GLY A 384 -24.33 -9.25 -14.27
CA GLY A 384 -25.20 -9.32 -13.10
C GLY A 384 -25.10 -8.14 -12.12
N SER A 385 -24.27 -7.12 -12.41
CA SER A 385 -24.20 -5.89 -11.60
C SER A 385 -25.45 -5.03 -11.72
N GLY A 386 -26.14 -5.09 -12.87
CA GLY A 386 -27.28 -4.24 -13.20
C GLY A 386 -26.91 -2.85 -13.72
N LEU A 387 -25.62 -2.54 -13.87
CA LEU A 387 -25.13 -1.26 -14.36
C LEU A 387 -25.22 -1.14 -15.88
N GLY A 388 -25.64 0.03 -16.35
CA GLY A 388 -25.66 0.42 -17.76
C GLY A 388 -24.55 1.42 -18.13
N TYR A 389 -24.52 1.79 -19.41
CA TYR A 389 -23.63 2.84 -19.92
C TYR A 389 -23.95 4.18 -19.24
N GLY A 390 -22.94 4.82 -18.65
CA GLY A 390 -23.04 6.09 -17.93
C GLY A 390 -23.38 5.95 -16.44
N ASP A 391 -23.77 4.78 -15.96
CA ASP A 391 -23.95 4.56 -14.52
C ASP A 391 -22.60 4.62 -13.79
N VAL A 392 -22.64 4.94 -12.50
CA VAL A 392 -21.42 5.10 -11.68
C VAL A 392 -21.34 3.98 -10.64
N LEU A 393 -20.35 3.10 -10.79
CA LEU A 393 -20.07 2.02 -9.85
C LEU A 393 -19.40 2.56 -8.58
N GLY A 394 -19.97 2.31 -7.40
CA GLY A 394 -19.29 2.55 -6.12
C GLY A 394 -19.26 3.98 -5.61
N ALA A 395 -20.05 4.89 -6.20
CA ALA A 395 -20.06 6.31 -5.85
C ALA A 395 -20.42 6.56 -4.36
N ALA A 396 -21.38 5.81 -3.84
CA ALA A 396 -21.84 5.95 -2.46
C ALA A 396 -20.75 5.59 -1.45
N ALA A 397 -20.02 4.50 -1.70
CA ALA A 397 -18.92 4.05 -0.87
C ALA A 397 -17.59 4.78 -1.16
N LYS A 398 -17.54 5.62 -2.20
CA LYS A 398 -16.35 6.34 -2.68
C LYS A 398 -15.22 5.41 -3.09
N ILE A 399 -15.51 4.37 -3.89
CA ILE A 399 -14.50 3.39 -4.30
C ILE A 399 -13.45 3.94 -5.24
N PHE A 400 -13.73 5.07 -5.92
CA PHE A 400 -12.77 5.81 -6.73
C PHE A 400 -12.19 6.94 -5.88
N ALA A 401 -11.20 6.62 -5.06
CA ALA A 401 -10.65 7.61 -4.13
C ALA A 401 -9.27 7.25 -3.58
N TYR A 402 -8.74 8.20 -2.80
CA TYR A 402 -7.38 8.29 -2.31
C TYR A 402 -6.40 8.34 -3.47
N GLU A 403 -6.02 7.17 -3.99
CA GLU A 403 -5.16 7.09 -5.16
C GLU A 403 -5.69 6.10 -6.22
N VAL A 404 -5.43 6.42 -7.50
CA VAL A 404 -5.95 5.74 -8.68
C VAL A 404 -4.91 5.66 -9.80
N ASP A 405 -5.04 4.64 -10.65
CA ASP A 405 -4.20 4.47 -11.84
C ASP A 405 -4.98 4.76 -13.12
N GLY A 406 -4.36 5.48 -14.04
CA GLY A 406 -4.97 5.88 -15.30
C GLY A 406 -4.12 5.52 -16.51
N ILE A 407 -4.51 6.07 -17.66
CA ILE A 407 -3.73 6.02 -18.89
C ILE A 407 -4.12 7.22 -19.76
N ASP A 408 -3.24 7.65 -20.67
CA ASP A 408 -3.64 8.56 -21.73
C ASP A 408 -4.63 7.86 -22.67
N TYR A 409 -5.70 8.55 -23.08
CA TYR A 409 -6.81 7.95 -23.80
C TYR A 409 -7.46 8.92 -24.78
N ILE A 410 -8.13 8.37 -25.78
CA ILE A 410 -8.98 9.09 -26.73
C ILE A 410 -10.42 8.58 -26.65
N MET A 411 -11.36 9.47 -26.97
CA MET A 411 -12.78 9.11 -27.08
C MET A 411 -13.14 8.91 -28.55
N GLN A 412 -13.71 7.76 -28.88
CA GLN A 412 -14.28 7.50 -30.21
C GLN A 412 -15.72 7.02 -30.05
N HIS A 413 -16.65 7.75 -30.66
CA HIS A 413 -18.09 7.43 -30.63
C HIS A 413 -18.66 7.18 -29.21
N GLY A 414 -18.17 7.94 -28.22
CA GLY A 414 -18.61 7.81 -26.82
C GLY A 414 -17.85 6.76 -26.00
N LEU A 415 -16.88 6.06 -26.58
CA LEU A 415 -16.10 5.03 -25.88
C LEU A 415 -14.63 5.44 -25.69
N PRO A 416 -14.03 5.13 -24.53
CA PRO A 416 -12.62 5.37 -24.27
C PRO A 416 -11.74 4.25 -24.85
N PHE A 417 -10.61 4.65 -25.42
CA PHE A 417 -9.55 3.79 -25.94
C PHE A 417 -8.19 4.34 -25.52
N ALA A 418 -7.25 3.47 -25.16
CA ALA A 418 -5.88 3.89 -24.86
C ALA A 418 -5.31 4.68 -26.05
N ALA A 419 -4.60 5.78 -25.75
CA ALA A 419 -3.87 6.53 -26.76
C ALA A 419 -2.66 5.73 -27.27
N GLU A 420 -2.13 6.13 -28.41
CA GLU A 420 -0.87 5.59 -28.93
C GLU A 420 0.31 5.94 -28.02
N ASN A 421 1.38 5.15 -28.08
CA ASN A 421 2.64 5.40 -27.37
C ASN A 421 2.53 5.46 -25.83
N THR A 422 1.55 4.77 -25.26
CA THR A 422 1.33 4.68 -23.81
C THR A 422 2.23 3.66 -23.09
N GLY A 423 3.08 2.93 -23.81
CA GLY A 423 4.00 1.92 -23.25
C GLY A 423 3.38 0.53 -23.06
N LEU A 424 2.10 0.35 -23.40
CA LEU A 424 1.42 -0.95 -23.42
C LEU A 424 2.18 -1.97 -24.29
N GLN A 425 2.20 -3.22 -23.84
CA GLN A 425 2.80 -4.37 -24.54
C GLN A 425 1.72 -5.37 -25.02
N GLY A 426 0.46 -4.93 -25.03
CA GLY A 426 -0.71 -5.74 -25.33
C GLY A 426 -1.98 -4.90 -25.39
N GLU A 427 -3.14 -5.54 -25.49
CA GLU A 427 -4.42 -4.85 -25.68
C GLU A 427 -5.03 -4.42 -24.34
N LEU A 428 -5.49 -3.16 -24.27
CA LEU A 428 -6.18 -2.62 -23.10
C LEU A 428 -7.64 -2.27 -23.46
N THR A 429 -8.58 -2.83 -22.71
CA THR A 429 -10.00 -2.47 -22.77
C THR A 429 -10.38 -1.69 -21.52
N ILE A 430 -10.66 -0.39 -21.69
CA ILE A 430 -11.17 0.47 -20.62
C ILE A 430 -12.67 0.17 -20.44
N VAL A 431 -13.05 -0.25 -19.22
CA VAL A 431 -14.42 -0.64 -18.86
C VAL A 431 -15.17 0.51 -18.22
N GLY A 432 -14.50 1.24 -17.32
CA GLY A 432 -15.02 2.44 -16.68
C GLY A 432 -13.88 3.41 -16.35
N LEU A 433 -14.17 4.70 -16.28
CA LEU A 433 -13.18 5.72 -15.93
C LEU A 433 -13.83 6.91 -15.25
N SER A 434 -13.05 7.63 -14.45
CA SER A 434 -13.42 8.92 -13.88
C SER A 434 -12.21 9.86 -13.85
N PRO A 435 -12.40 11.19 -13.90
CA PRO A 435 -11.30 12.15 -13.81
C PRO A 435 -10.59 12.11 -12.45
N ALA A 436 -9.27 12.26 -12.48
CA ALA A 436 -8.38 12.35 -11.31
C ALA A 436 -7.35 13.47 -11.55
N THR A 437 -6.62 13.88 -10.51
CA THR A 437 -5.64 14.96 -10.65
C THR A 437 -4.53 14.90 -9.61
N THR A 438 -3.32 15.26 -10.01
CA THR A 438 -2.16 15.45 -9.12
C THR A 438 -2.07 16.86 -8.55
N LEU A 439 -2.99 17.76 -8.95
CA LEU A 439 -3.01 19.16 -8.53
C LEU A 439 -4.17 19.43 -7.58
N SER A 440 -3.84 19.84 -6.36
CA SER A 440 -4.83 20.32 -5.40
C SER A 440 -5.26 21.74 -5.76
N HIS A 441 -6.44 21.86 -6.39
CA HIS A 441 -6.98 23.15 -6.83
C HIS A 441 -7.21 24.15 -5.68
N SER A 442 -6.92 25.43 -5.92
CA SER A 442 -7.21 26.54 -5.01
C SER A 442 -7.66 27.79 -5.77
N THR A 443 -8.60 28.55 -5.21
CA THR A 443 -9.05 29.85 -5.75
C THR A 443 -8.26 31.03 -5.18
N GLY A 444 -7.44 30.80 -4.14
CA GLY A 444 -6.47 31.77 -3.64
C GLY A 444 -5.79 31.32 -2.33
N PRO A 445 -5.09 32.23 -1.63
CA PRO A 445 -4.39 31.88 -0.39
C PRO A 445 -5.30 31.38 0.75
N HIS A 446 -6.60 31.67 0.68
CA HIS A 446 -7.57 31.35 1.74
C HIS A 446 -8.00 29.86 1.74
N ASP A 447 -7.99 29.21 0.57
CA ASP A 447 -8.39 27.79 0.39
C ASP A 447 -7.23 26.90 -0.09
N ARG A 448 -6.03 27.46 -0.27
CA ARG A 448 -4.84 26.73 -0.70
C ARG A 448 -4.41 25.65 0.29
N ASP A 449 -4.21 24.46 -0.24
CA ASP A 449 -3.58 23.34 0.44
C ASP A 449 -2.04 23.47 0.41
N LYS A 450 -1.42 23.22 1.55
CA LYS A 450 0.06 23.24 1.68
C LYS A 450 0.66 21.84 1.70
N PHE A 451 -0.17 20.80 1.81
CA PHE A 451 0.30 19.44 1.90
C PHE A 451 0.45 18.80 0.52
N ILE A 452 -0.64 18.61 -0.23
CA ILE A 452 -0.57 18.12 -1.62
C ILE A 452 -0.17 19.26 -2.55
N GLY A 453 -0.94 20.36 -2.51
CA GLY A 453 -0.63 21.56 -3.29
C GLY A 453 -0.40 21.26 -4.77
N ALA A 454 0.73 21.74 -5.30
CA ALA A 454 1.16 21.53 -6.69
C ALA A 454 2.41 20.64 -6.84
N GLY A 455 3.01 20.18 -5.74
CA GLY A 455 4.34 19.56 -5.74
C GLY A 455 4.44 18.34 -6.65
N ASP A 456 3.48 17.42 -6.55
CA ASP A 456 3.49 16.21 -7.38
C ASP A 456 3.24 16.52 -8.87
N ALA A 457 2.37 17.49 -9.16
CA ALA A 457 2.14 17.93 -10.54
C ALA A 457 3.39 18.61 -11.14
N GLU A 458 4.11 19.40 -10.35
CA GLU A 458 5.37 20.05 -10.76
C GLU A 458 6.48 19.03 -10.98
N ASP A 459 6.64 18.04 -10.10
CA ASP A 459 7.66 17.01 -10.29
C ASP A 459 7.34 16.14 -11.51
N LEU A 460 6.10 15.66 -11.67
CA LEU A 460 5.70 14.93 -12.88
C LEU A 460 5.89 15.77 -14.15
N ALA A 461 5.58 17.06 -14.11
CA ALA A 461 5.83 17.97 -15.23
C ALA A 461 7.32 18.05 -15.59
N HIS A 462 8.18 18.17 -14.58
CA HIS A 462 9.62 18.20 -14.78
C HIS A 462 10.15 16.89 -15.36
N ARG A 463 9.80 15.75 -14.75
CA ARG A 463 10.35 14.43 -15.09
C ARG A 463 9.81 13.87 -16.41
N LEU A 464 8.51 14.02 -16.67
CA LEU A 464 7.86 13.41 -17.84
C LEU A 464 7.81 14.35 -19.05
N TYR A 465 7.82 15.66 -18.83
CA TYR A 465 7.67 16.64 -19.90
C TYR A 465 8.83 17.64 -20.00
N GLY A 466 9.90 17.42 -19.24
CA GLY A 466 11.19 18.12 -19.39
C GLY A 466 11.26 19.51 -18.77
N GLY A 467 10.28 19.91 -17.96
CA GLY A 467 10.32 21.22 -17.29
C GLY A 467 9.03 21.57 -16.55
N VAL A 468 9.12 22.56 -15.67
CA VAL A 468 7.96 23.11 -14.93
C VAL A 468 7.49 24.39 -15.63
N THR A 469 6.54 24.26 -16.54
CA THR A 469 5.89 25.38 -17.26
C THR A 469 4.37 25.27 -17.10
N PRO A 470 3.60 26.34 -17.38
CA PRO A 470 2.14 26.26 -17.36
C PRO A 470 1.58 25.12 -18.23
N GLU A 471 2.18 24.87 -19.39
CA GLU A 471 1.77 23.82 -20.32
C GLU A 471 2.07 22.42 -19.80
N THR A 472 3.27 22.20 -19.23
CA THR A 472 3.65 20.88 -18.71
C THR A 472 2.92 20.55 -17.42
N ILE A 473 2.71 21.52 -16.52
CA ILE A 473 1.85 21.35 -15.33
C ILE A 473 0.41 21.03 -15.76
N ALA A 474 -0.13 21.77 -16.73
CA ALA A 474 -1.46 21.51 -17.27
C ALA A 474 -1.59 20.07 -17.78
N ARG A 475 -0.54 19.54 -18.44
CA ARG A 475 -0.50 18.16 -18.93
C ARG A 475 -0.33 17.13 -17.80
N ALA A 476 0.52 17.40 -16.81
CA ALA A 476 0.77 16.49 -15.68
C ALA A 476 -0.38 16.44 -14.67
N SER A 477 -1.14 17.53 -14.54
CA SER A 477 -2.20 17.66 -13.54
C SER A 477 -3.52 17.02 -13.95
N ARG A 478 -3.86 16.97 -15.24
CA ARG A 478 -5.16 16.45 -15.71
C ARG A 478 -5.06 14.97 -16.01
N GLY A 479 -5.65 14.18 -15.13
CA GLY A 479 -5.57 12.73 -15.19
C GLY A 479 -6.92 12.04 -15.15
N ASN A 480 -6.85 10.73 -14.96
CA ASN A 480 -7.98 9.83 -14.80
C ASN A 480 -7.59 8.64 -13.94
N GLY A 481 -8.59 7.91 -13.45
CA GLY A 481 -8.41 6.54 -13.04
C GLY A 481 -9.34 5.64 -13.86
N CYS A 482 -8.84 4.45 -14.22
CA CYS A 482 -9.50 3.54 -15.16
C CYS A 482 -9.70 2.16 -14.55
N MET A 483 -10.90 1.63 -14.58
CA MET A 483 -11.12 0.19 -14.44
C MET A 483 -10.95 -0.45 -15.82
N ALA A 484 -9.97 -1.36 -15.98
CA ALA A 484 -9.60 -1.90 -17.28
C ALA A 484 -9.18 -3.39 -17.26
N GLU A 485 -9.40 -4.07 -18.37
CA GLU A 485 -8.77 -5.36 -18.69
C GLU A 485 -7.58 -5.13 -19.62
N TYR A 486 -6.40 -5.62 -19.22
CA TYR A 486 -5.17 -5.59 -20.00
C TYR A 486 -4.73 -7.01 -20.34
N ARG A 487 -4.63 -7.35 -21.62
CA ARG A 487 -4.15 -8.65 -22.09
C ARG A 487 -2.69 -8.55 -22.49
N ARG A 488 -1.83 -9.33 -21.82
CA ARG A 488 -0.40 -9.38 -22.07
C ARG A 488 0.08 -10.83 -22.12
N GLY A 489 0.87 -11.15 -23.15
CA GLY A 489 1.34 -12.51 -23.39
C GLY A 489 0.16 -13.47 -23.52
N ARG A 490 0.13 -14.55 -22.73
CA ARG A 490 -1.02 -15.47 -22.64
C ARG A 490 -1.97 -15.16 -21.47
N GLY A 491 -1.60 -14.21 -20.62
CA GLY A 491 -2.31 -13.86 -19.40
C GLY A 491 -3.03 -12.53 -19.50
N ALA A 492 -3.48 -12.04 -18.36
CA ALA A 492 -4.20 -10.79 -18.27
C ALA A 492 -4.12 -10.15 -16.89
N VAL A 493 -4.31 -8.83 -16.85
CA VAL A 493 -4.51 -8.04 -15.64
C VAL A 493 -5.91 -7.43 -15.70
N PHE A 494 -6.73 -7.66 -14.69
CA PHE A 494 -7.89 -6.82 -14.44
C PHE A 494 -7.51 -5.82 -13.38
N ASN A 495 -7.34 -4.56 -13.79
CA ASN A 495 -6.92 -3.47 -12.93
C ASN A 495 -8.13 -2.60 -12.59
N ALA A 496 -8.59 -2.66 -11.35
CA ALA A 496 -9.64 -1.80 -10.85
C ALA A 496 -9.12 -0.40 -10.46
N ALA A 497 -7.80 -0.22 -10.39
CA ALA A 497 -7.10 1.06 -10.33
C ALA A 497 -7.57 2.03 -9.24
N SER A 498 -7.85 1.53 -8.03
CA SER A 498 -8.09 2.40 -6.88
C SER A 498 -7.73 1.73 -5.57
N CYS A 499 -7.11 2.50 -4.67
CA CYS A 499 -6.83 2.06 -3.30
C CYS A 499 -8.12 1.82 -2.49
N GLU A 500 -9.20 2.53 -2.80
CA GLU A 500 -10.42 2.52 -2.01
C GLU A 500 -11.50 1.58 -2.53
N TRP A 501 -11.17 0.67 -3.45
CA TRP A 501 -12.11 -0.39 -3.89
C TRP A 501 -12.72 -1.14 -2.70
N VAL A 502 -11.90 -1.39 -1.68
CA VAL A 502 -12.32 -2.10 -0.45
C VAL A 502 -13.42 -1.37 0.33
N ALA A 503 -13.57 -0.05 0.18
CA ALA A 503 -14.64 0.71 0.82
C ALA A 503 -16.03 0.21 0.39
N GLY A 504 -16.19 -0.18 -0.88
CA GLY A 504 -17.43 -0.77 -1.38
C GLY A 504 -17.73 -2.14 -0.78
N LEU A 505 -16.70 -2.94 -0.50
CA LEU A 505 -16.85 -4.23 0.18
C LEU A 505 -17.20 -4.07 1.66
N ILE A 506 -16.58 -3.10 2.34
CA ILE A 506 -16.91 -2.73 3.72
C ILE A 506 -18.37 -2.25 3.80
N ALA A 507 -18.79 -1.42 2.86
CA ALA A 507 -20.16 -0.90 2.77
C ALA A 507 -21.19 -1.93 2.28
N ARG A 508 -20.75 -3.13 1.86
CA ARG A 508 -21.58 -4.19 1.25
C ARG A 508 -22.38 -3.68 0.05
N GLU A 509 -21.76 -2.86 -0.79
CA GLU A 509 -22.40 -2.35 -2.00
C GLU A 509 -22.53 -3.47 -3.02
N ARG A 510 -23.77 -3.88 -3.29
CA ARG A 510 -24.09 -5.07 -4.11
C ARG A 510 -23.39 -5.09 -5.47
N ALA A 511 -23.35 -3.96 -6.18
CA ALA A 511 -22.72 -3.89 -7.50
C ALA A 511 -21.20 -4.11 -7.40
N VAL A 512 -20.54 -3.49 -6.41
CA VAL A 512 -19.10 -3.66 -6.16
C VAL A 512 -18.78 -5.10 -5.77
N GLU A 513 -19.56 -5.70 -4.87
CA GLU A 513 -19.40 -7.11 -4.50
C GLU A 513 -19.56 -8.04 -5.71
N GLN A 514 -20.57 -7.81 -6.55
CA GLN A 514 -20.82 -8.62 -7.75
C GLN A 514 -19.66 -8.52 -8.76
N VAL A 515 -19.18 -7.30 -9.04
CA VAL A 515 -18.04 -7.09 -9.94
C VAL A 515 -16.78 -7.76 -9.38
N THR A 516 -16.52 -7.60 -8.08
CA THR A 516 -15.39 -8.25 -7.40
C THR A 516 -15.48 -9.77 -7.52
N ARG A 517 -16.66 -10.36 -7.29
CA ARG A 517 -16.88 -11.82 -7.45
C ARG A 517 -16.64 -12.28 -8.89
N ASN A 518 -17.11 -11.53 -9.88
CA ASN A 518 -16.87 -11.87 -11.29
C ASN A 518 -15.36 -11.89 -11.58
N ILE A 519 -14.62 -10.88 -11.13
CA ILE A 519 -13.18 -10.78 -11.33
C ILE A 519 -12.41 -11.87 -10.59
N LEU A 520 -12.84 -12.31 -9.40
CA LEU A 520 -12.17 -13.34 -8.60
C LEU A 520 -12.55 -14.78 -8.94
N LEU A 521 -13.76 -15.02 -9.43
CA LEU A 521 -14.28 -16.38 -9.65
C LEU A 521 -14.70 -16.67 -11.10
N GLY A 522 -14.89 -15.62 -11.91
CA GLY A 522 -15.30 -15.75 -13.31
C GLY A 522 -14.18 -16.27 -14.22
N GLY A 523 -14.59 -16.75 -15.39
CA GLY A 523 -13.69 -17.07 -16.50
C GLY A 523 -13.27 -15.78 -17.19
N TRP A 524 -11.96 -15.56 -17.29
CA TRP A 524 -11.39 -14.48 -18.10
C TRP A 524 -11.25 -15.08 -19.51
N ALA A 525 -12.10 -14.61 -20.41
CA ALA A 525 -12.34 -15.21 -21.72
C ALA A 525 -11.12 -15.14 -22.66
#